data_AF-A0A1V3X946-F1
#
_entry.id   AF-A0A1V3X946-F1
#
_cell.length_a   1.000
_cell.length_b   1.000
_cell.length_c   1.000
_cell.angle_alpha   90.00
_cell.angle_beta   90.00
_cell.angle_gamma   90.00
#
_symmetry.space_group_name_H-M   'P 1'
#
loop_
_entity.id
_entity.type
_entity.pdbx_description
1 polymer ?
#
loop_
_entity_poly.entity_id
_entity_poly.type
_entity_poly.pdbx_seq_one_letter_code
_entity_poly.pdbx_strand_id
1 'polypeptide(L)'
;MIENVVDDGAGQVVVQWKGGGSFTGSPFQGIEATGRRVEILGCDVIRLAPDGRVASNTVYYDGAGFARQIGMLPMMGTRADRLVTRGFNAITRLRRRIGR
;
A
#
# COMPACT_ATOMS: atom_id res chain seq x y z
N MET A 1 -2.56 11.28 10.29
CA MET A 1 -1.83 12.55 10.23
C MET A 1 -1.60 12.89 8.77
N ILE A 2 -1.86 14.14 8.38
CA ILE A 2 -1.51 14.63 7.05
C ILE A 2 -0.03 15.02 7.08
N GLU A 3 0.73 14.55 6.09
CA GLU A 3 2.16 14.82 5.97
C GLU A 3 2.46 15.89 4.92
N ASN A 4 1.69 15.92 3.84
CA ASN A 4 1.84 16.90 2.77
C ASN A 4 0.53 17.12 2.01
N VAL A 5 0.36 18.32 1.46
CA VAL A 5 -0.75 18.67 0.55
C VAL A 5 -0.18 19.47 -0.62
N VAL A 6 -0.53 19.07 -1.83
CA VAL A 6 -0.23 19.80 -3.07
C VAL A 6 -1.54 20.08 -3.78
N ASP A 7 -1.81 21.34 -4.07
CA ASP A 7 -2.94 21.78 -4.91
C ASP A 7 -2.35 22.36 -6.21
N ASP A 8 -2.83 21.88 -7.36
CA ASP A 8 -2.37 22.37 -8.66
C ASP A 8 -3.02 23.70 -9.09
N GLY A 9 -4.02 24.17 -8.32
CA GLY A 9 -4.79 25.38 -8.62
C GLY A 9 -5.79 25.23 -9.77
N ALA A 10 -5.89 24.04 -10.36
CA ALA A 10 -6.77 23.69 -11.48
C ALA A 10 -7.81 22.63 -11.09
N GLY A 11 -7.95 22.35 -9.80
CA GLY A 11 -8.96 21.44 -9.25
C GLY A 11 -8.44 20.04 -8.94
N GLN A 12 -7.12 19.83 -8.87
CA GLN A 12 -6.54 18.60 -8.37
C GLN A 12 -5.75 18.84 -7.09
N VAL A 13 -6.08 18.07 -6.04
CA VAL A 13 -5.38 18.09 -4.76
C VAL A 13 -4.80 16.71 -4.49
N VAL A 14 -3.52 16.66 -4.14
CA VAL A 14 -2.82 15.46 -3.72
C VAL A 14 -2.50 15.57 -2.24
N VAL A 15 -2.92 14.58 -1.44
CA VAL A 15 -2.74 14.58 0.01
C VAL A 15 -1.95 13.34 0.42
N GLN A 16 -0.76 13.52 0.99
CA GLN A 16 0.01 12.44 1.60
C GLN A 16 -0.34 12.32 3.07
N TRP A 17 -0.54 11.10 3.54
CA TRP A 17 -1.00 10.85 4.90
C TRP A 17 -0.42 9.57 5.48
N LYS A 18 -0.47 9.56 6.81
CA LYS A 18 -0.10 8.44 7.67
C LYS A 18 -1.25 8.08 8.59
N GLY A 19 -1.81 6.89 8.44
CA GLY A 19 -2.93 6.35 9.21
C GLY A 19 -2.47 5.25 10.15
N GLY A 20 -3.16 5.04 11.27
CA GLY A 20 -2.79 3.98 12.22
C GLY A 20 -4.03 3.36 12.86
N GLY A 21 -4.07 2.04 12.93
CA GLY A 21 -5.22 1.26 13.39
C GLY A 21 -4.81 -0.06 14.04
N SER A 22 -5.73 -0.68 14.76
CA SER A 22 -5.60 -2.10 15.13
C SER A 22 -6.46 -2.90 14.16
N PHE A 23 -5.89 -3.93 13.55
CA PHE A 23 -6.61 -4.76 12.58
C PHE A 23 -7.49 -5.80 13.30
N THR A 24 -8.60 -5.32 13.86
CA THR A 24 -9.55 -6.07 14.72
C THR A 24 -10.99 -6.05 14.18
N GLY A 25 -11.19 -5.54 12.96
CA GLY A 25 -12.51 -5.45 12.34
C GLY A 25 -12.94 -6.76 11.65
N SER A 26 -13.96 -6.67 10.80
CA SER A 26 -14.32 -7.75 9.87
C SER A 26 -13.20 -8.02 8.85
N PRO A 27 -13.23 -9.17 8.15
CA PRO A 27 -12.24 -9.49 7.13
C PRO A 27 -12.08 -8.36 6.11
N PHE A 28 -10.83 -7.95 5.87
CA PHE A 28 -10.49 -6.90 4.91
C PHE A 28 -9.83 -7.52 3.69
N GLN A 29 -10.44 -7.34 2.50
CA GLN A 29 -10.00 -7.98 1.26
C GLN A 29 -9.86 -9.51 1.38
N GLY A 30 -10.75 -10.14 2.16
CA GLY A 30 -10.73 -11.59 2.42
C GLY A 30 -9.68 -12.04 3.43
N ILE A 31 -8.95 -11.12 4.08
CA ILE A 31 -7.97 -11.45 5.12
C ILE A 31 -8.62 -11.29 6.48
N GLU A 32 -8.58 -12.34 7.29
CA GLU A 32 -9.05 -12.32 8.68
C GLU A 32 -8.25 -11.33 9.55
N ALA A 33 -8.94 -10.68 10.47
CA ALA A 33 -8.33 -9.71 11.38
C ALA A 33 -7.32 -10.38 12.32
N THR A 34 -6.06 -9.94 12.23
CA THR A 34 -4.94 -10.55 12.98
C THR A 34 -4.74 -9.97 14.38
N GLY A 35 -5.50 -8.92 14.73
CA GLY A 35 -5.38 -8.19 16.00
C GLY A 35 -4.15 -7.27 16.09
N ARG A 36 -3.29 -7.25 15.07
CA ARG A 36 -2.04 -6.49 15.09
C ARG A 36 -2.28 -4.99 14.90
N ARG A 37 -1.43 -4.17 15.52
CA ARG A 37 -1.33 -2.74 15.22
C ARG A 37 -0.72 -2.57 13.82
N VAL A 38 -1.29 -1.67 13.04
CA VAL A 38 -0.81 -1.29 11.72
C VAL A 38 -0.66 0.23 11.61
N GLU A 39 0.29 0.63 10.80
CA GLU A 39 0.53 1.99 10.36
C GLU A 39 0.59 1.99 8.83
N ILE A 40 -0.25 2.77 8.19
CA ILE A 40 -0.45 2.79 6.74
C ILE A 40 0.01 4.14 6.23
N LEU A 41 0.94 4.12 5.29
CA LEU A 41 1.29 5.27 4.48
C LEU A 41 0.41 5.28 3.24
N GLY A 42 -0.12 6.43 2.88
CA GLY A 42 -0.98 6.57 1.72
C GLY A 42 -1.00 7.96 1.14
N CYS A 43 -1.66 8.04 -0.01
CA CYS A 43 -1.83 9.24 -0.77
C CYS A 43 -3.20 9.23 -1.45
N ASP A 44 -3.91 10.35 -1.35
CA ASP A 44 -5.17 10.59 -2.03
C ASP A 44 -4.94 11.53 -3.20
N VAL A 45 -5.51 11.20 -4.36
CA VAL A 45 -5.59 12.07 -5.52
C VAL A 45 -7.04 12.49 -5.68
N ILE A 46 -7.34 13.71 -5.24
CA ILE A 46 -8.66 14.28 -5.17
C ILE A 46 -8.87 15.21 -6.37
N ARG A 47 -10.01 15.08 -7.05
CA ARG A 47 -10.47 16.06 -8.04
C ARG A 47 -11.64 16.84 -7.47
N LEU A 48 -11.60 18.15 -7.60
CA LEU A 48 -12.65 19.07 -7.19
C LEU A 48 -13.46 19.52 -8.41
N ALA A 49 -14.77 19.63 -8.22
CA ALA A 49 -15.66 20.30 -9.17
C ALA A 49 -15.52 21.83 -9.06
N PRO A 50 -16.01 22.62 -10.04
CA PRO A 50 -15.95 24.08 -9.99
C PRO A 50 -16.64 24.71 -8.76
N ASP A 51 -17.58 24.00 -8.13
CA ASP A 51 -18.25 24.43 -6.90
C ASP A 51 -17.46 24.07 -5.62
N GLY A 52 -16.24 23.56 -5.76
CA GLY A 52 -15.33 23.19 -4.67
C GLY A 52 -15.64 21.84 -4.03
N ARG A 53 -16.64 21.09 -4.49
CA ARG A 53 -16.94 19.75 -3.95
C ARG A 53 -16.00 18.68 -4.51
N VAL A 54 -15.77 17.62 -3.75
CA VAL A 54 -15.03 16.45 -4.23
C VAL A 54 -15.84 15.76 -5.32
N ALA A 55 -15.31 15.78 -6.55
CA ALA A 55 -15.86 15.06 -7.69
C ALA A 55 -15.39 13.58 -7.70
N SER A 56 -14.13 13.34 -7.33
CA SER A 56 -13.57 11.99 -7.21
C SER A 56 -12.40 11.94 -6.24
N ASN A 57 -12.19 10.80 -5.60
CA ASN A 57 -10.97 10.51 -4.82
C ASN A 57 -10.41 9.14 -5.24
N THR A 58 -9.15 9.10 -5.64
CA THR A 58 -8.41 7.86 -5.87
C THR A 58 -7.35 7.71 -4.79
N VAL A 59 -7.44 6.62 -4.01
CA VAL A 59 -6.57 6.37 -2.87
C VAL A 59 -5.53 5.32 -3.23
N TYR A 60 -4.26 5.66 -3.00
CA TYR A 60 -3.13 4.74 -3.05
C TYR A 60 -2.58 4.58 -1.65
N TYR A 61 -2.23 3.36 -1.26
CA TYR A 61 -1.61 3.11 0.03
C TYR A 61 -0.58 2.00 -0.06
N ASP A 62 0.32 1.95 0.92
CA ASP A 62 1.33 0.91 1.03
C ASP A 62 0.72 -0.44 1.48
N GLY A 63 0.08 -1.12 0.52
CA GLY A 63 -0.50 -2.44 0.74
C GLY A 63 0.55 -3.51 1.08
N ALA A 64 1.77 -3.38 0.56
CA ALA A 64 2.86 -4.31 0.83
C ALA A 64 3.38 -4.15 2.28
N GLY A 65 3.48 -2.92 2.77
CA GLY A 65 3.78 -2.61 4.17
C GLY A 65 2.67 -3.08 5.11
N PHE A 66 1.41 -2.87 4.75
CA PHE A 66 0.27 -3.42 5.49
C PHE A 66 0.35 -4.95 5.60
N ALA A 67 0.53 -5.64 4.47
CA ALA A 67 0.65 -7.09 4.40
C ALA A 67 1.78 -7.65 5.28
N ARG A 68 2.89 -6.91 5.41
CA ARG A 68 3.99 -7.28 6.31
C ARG A 68 3.63 -7.11 7.78
N GLN A 69 3.03 -5.99 8.13
CA GLN A 69 2.65 -5.68 9.52
C GLN A 69 1.62 -6.68 10.07
N ILE A 70 0.69 -7.15 9.24
CA ILE A 70 -0.27 -8.18 9.63
C ILE A 70 0.32 -9.61 9.61
N GLY A 71 1.54 -9.78 9.10
CA GLY A 71 2.24 -11.06 9.04
C GLY A 71 1.95 -11.93 7.81
N MET A 72 1.25 -11.41 6.79
CA MET A 72 0.99 -12.12 5.54
C MET A 72 2.26 -12.22 4.66
N LEU A 73 3.10 -11.18 4.67
CA LEU A 73 4.39 -11.17 4.00
C LEU A 73 5.54 -11.09 5.00
N PRO A 74 6.73 -11.65 4.69
CA PRO A 74 7.90 -11.49 5.54
C PRO A 74 8.30 -10.03 5.70
N MET A 75 8.71 -9.66 6.91
CA MET A 75 9.30 -8.34 7.17
C MET A 75 10.57 -8.15 6.32
N MET A 76 10.72 -6.97 5.72
CA MET A 76 11.89 -6.65 4.89
C MET A 76 13.20 -6.86 5.65
N GLY A 77 14.19 -7.40 4.96
CA GLY A 77 15.53 -7.62 5.53
C GLY A 77 15.64 -8.84 6.46
N THR A 78 14.55 -9.58 6.69
CA THR A 78 14.62 -10.86 7.42
C THR A 78 15.24 -11.97 6.58
N ARG A 79 15.60 -13.10 7.22
CA ARG A 79 16.05 -14.30 6.49
C ARG A 79 14.96 -14.84 5.56
N ALA A 80 13.71 -14.85 6.02
CA ALA A 80 12.57 -15.28 5.22
C ALA A 80 12.38 -14.42 3.97
N ASP A 81 12.43 -13.09 4.10
CA ASP A 81 12.36 -12.14 2.98
C ASP A 81 13.44 -12.39 1.92
N ARG A 82 14.69 -12.62 2.36
CA ARG A 82 15.80 -12.97 1.45
C ARG A 82 15.58 -14.30 0.73
N LEU A 83 14.98 -15.29 1.38
CA LEU A 83 14.69 -16.59 0.76
C LEU A 83 13.61 -16.45 -0.32
N VAL A 84 12.52 -15.73 -0.03
CA VAL A 84 11.46 -15.44 -1.01
C VAL A 84 12.04 -14.74 -2.24
N THR A 85 12.84 -13.69 -2.03
CA THR A 85 13.48 -12.93 -3.11
C THR A 85 14.40 -13.81 -3.96
N ARG A 86 15.21 -14.67 -3.33
CA ARG A 86 16.09 -15.61 -4.05
C ARG A 86 15.31 -16.63 -4.89
N GLY A 87 14.23 -17.18 -4.34
CA GLY A 87 13.35 -18.11 -5.04
C GLY A 87 12.72 -17.46 -6.28
N PHE A 88 12.15 -16.27 -6.12
CA PHE A 88 11.59 -15.50 -7.23
C PHE A 88 12.62 -15.24 -8.33
N ASN A 89 13.83 -14.80 -7.96
CA ASN A 89 14.91 -14.53 -8.91
C ASN A 89 15.43 -15.79 -9.61
N ALA A 90 15.37 -16.96 -8.97
CA ALA A 90 15.70 -18.24 -9.62
C ALA A 90 14.69 -18.58 -10.72
N ILE A 91 13.39 -18.50 -10.40
CA ILE A 91 12.29 -18.73 -11.36
C ILE A 91 12.39 -17.76 -12.54
N THR A 92 12.59 -16.47 -12.27
CA THR A 92 12.73 -15.44 -13.31
C THR A 92 13.89 -15.73 -14.25
N ARG A 93 15.05 -16.14 -13.73
CA ARG A 93 16.21 -16.52 -14.55
C ARG A 93 15.96 -17.77 -15.39
N LEU A 94 15.26 -18.77 -14.83
CA LEU A 94 14.90 -19.98 -15.56
C LEU A 94 13.95 -19.67 -16.72
N ARG A 95 12.89 -18.89 -16.48
CA ARG A 95 11.94 -18.46 -17.53
C ARG A 95 12.63 -17.70 -18.66
N ARG A 96 13.58 -16.81 -18.35
CA ARG A 96 14.36 -16.10 -19.37
C ARG A 96 15.23 -17.02 -20.22
N ARG A 97 15.73 -18.14 -19.66
CA ARG A 97 16.52 -19.13 -20.38
C ARG A 97 15.68 -20.05 -21.27
N ILE A 98 14.44 -20.35 -20.85
CA ILE A 98 13.51 -21.23 -21.59
C ILE A 98 12.71 -20.45 -22.65
N GLY A 99 12.42 -19.17 -22.42
CA GLY A 99 11.76 -18.28 -23.39
C GLY A 99 12.71 -17.69 -24.44
N ARG A 100 13.92 -18.25 -24.56
CA ARG A 100 14.89 -18.07 -25.64
C ARG A 100 15.04 -19.40 -26.35
#